data_AF-A0A946XID4-F1
#
_entry.id   AF-A0A946XID4-F1
#
_cell.length_a   1.000
_cell.length_b   1.000
_cell.length_c   1.000
_cell.angle_alpha   90.00
_cell.angle_beta   90.00
_cell.angle_gamma   90.00
#
_symmetry.space_group_name_H-M   'P 1'
#
loop_
_entity.id
_entity.type
_entity.pdbx_description
1 polymer ?
#
loop_
_entity_poly.entity_id
_entity_poly.type
_entity_poly.pdbx_seq_one_letter_code
_entity_poly.pdbx_strand_id
1 'polypeptide(L)' 'MNTLELWDYMVDREIATREELSLVTDIIGYSVESLLKVLYSKTGYNSIKQLED' A
#
# COMPACT_ATOMS: atom_id res chain seq x y z
N MET A 1 0.94 -8.61 8.68
CA MET A 1 1.81 -7.56 8.15
C MET A 1 1.38 -6.23 8.76
N ASN A 2 2.31 -5.45 9.28
CA ASN A 2 2.07 -4.11 9.84
C ASN A 2 2.20 -3.01 8.76
N THR A 3 1.95 -1.75 9.11
CA THR A 3 1.97 -0.63 8.15
C THR A 3 3.31 -0.44 7.46
N LEU A 4 4.43 -0.57 8.19
CA LEU A 4 5.78 -0.41 7.63
C LEU A 4 6.11 -1.53 6.65
N GLU A 5 5.81 -2.78 7.02
CA GLU A 5 6.03 -3.93 6.13
C GLU A 5 5.21 -3.83 4.83
N LEU A 6 3.95 -3.35 4.90
CA LEU A 6 3.12 -3.12 3.71
C LEU A 6 3.66 -2.00 2.84
N TRP A 7 4.13 -0.91 3.45
CA TRP A 7 4.75 0.19 2.73
C TRP A 7 5.98 -0.28 1.95
N ASP A 8 6.92 -0.94 2.63
CA ASP A 8 8.16 -1.42 2.00
C ASP A 8 7.85 -2.42 0.90
N TYR A 9 6.92 -3.35 1.13
CA TYR A 9 6.46 -4.29 0.10
C TYR A 9 5.93 -3.58 -1.16
N MET A 10 5.10 -2.54 -1.00
CA MET A 10 4.53 -1.81 -2.13
C MET A 10 5.59 -1.05 -2.91
N VAL A 11 6.59 -0.50 -2.23
CA VAL A 11 7.69 0.23 -2.87
C VAL A 11 8.65 -0.73 -3.57
N ASP A 12 9.05 -1.81 -2.90
CA ASP A 12 10.01 -2.79 -3.42
C ASP A 12 9.49 -3.54 -4.64
N ARG A 13 8.17 -3.74 -4.72
CA ARG A 13 7.50 -4.34 -5.88
C ARG A 13 7.03 -3.32 -6.93
N GLU A 14 7.41 -2.05 -6.78
CA GLU A 14 7.04 -0.97 -7.69
C GLU A 14 5.50 -0.82 -7.86
N ILE A 15 4.73 -1.23 -6.86
CA ILE A 15 3.26 -1.08 -6.83
C ILE A 15 2.91 0.40 -6.66
N ALA A 16 3.65 1.13 -5.83
CA ALA A 16 3.53 2.57 -5.64
C ALA A 16 4.89 3.17 -5.26
N THR A 17 5.11 4.44 -5.58
CA THR A 17 6.33 5.14 -5.14
C THR A 17 6.20 5.65 -3.70
N ARG A 18 7.33 5.97 -3.06
CA ARG A 18 7.35 6.57 -1.72
C ARG A 18 6.58 7.89 -1.68
N GLU A 19 6.68 8.68 -2.75
CA GLU A 19 6.01 9.98 -2.88
C GLU A 19 4.49 9.83 -3.01
N GLU A 20 4.01 8.86 -3.80
CA GLU A 20 2.59 8.54 -3.91
C GLU A 20 2.02 8.08 -2.55
N LEU A 21 2.73 7.18 -1.87
CA LEU A 21 2.30 6.69 -0.56
C LEU A 21 2.31 7.80 0.48
N SER A 22 3.36 8.63 0.51
CA SER A 22 3.45 9.79 1.43
C SER A 22 2.29 10.72 1.22
N LEU A 23 2.05 11.13 -0.02
CA LEU A 23 0.95 12.03 -0.37
C LEU A 23 -0.40 11.49 0.12
N VAL A 24 -0.68 10.22 -0.14
CA VAL A 24 -1.96 9.62 0.29
C VAL A 24 -2.03 9.56 1.82
N THR A 25 -0.98 9.10 2.49
CA THR A 25 -1.00 8.99 3.96
C THR A 25 -1.01 10.34 4.67
N ASP A 26 -0.51 11.40 4.04
CA ASP A 26 -0.61 12.78 4.53
C ASP A 26 -2.07 13.30 4.44
N ILE A 27 -2.86 12.81 3.47
CA ILE A 27 -4.26 13.20 3.28
C ILE A 27 -5.22 12.40 4.18
N ILE A 28 -5.06 11.08 4.24
CA ILE A 28 -6.03 10.17 4.88
C ILE A 28 -5.49 9.44 6.12
N GLY A 29 -4.29 9.80 6.57
CA GLY A 29 -3.62 9.22 7.72
C GLY A 29 -2.76 8.00 7.38
N TYR A 30 -1.71 7.79 8.17
CA TYR A 30 -0.78 6.67 8.04
C TYR A 30 -1.31 5.42 8.78
N SER A 31 -1.93 4.51 8.04
CA SER A 31 -2.50 3.26 8.58
C SER A 31 -2.46 2.15 7.53
N VAL A 32 -2.57 0.89 7.99
CA VAL A 32 -2.72 -0.27 7.09
C VAL A 32 -3.93 -0.09 6.15
N GLU A 33 -5.06 0.43 6.66
CA GLU A 33 -6.26 0.66 5.84
C GLU A 33 -6.01 1.67 4.72
N SER A 34 -5.25 2.74 4.98
CA SER A 34 -4.87 3.72 3.97
C SER A 34 -4.04 3.08 2.87
N LEU A 35 -3.06 2.25 3.22
CA LEU A 35 -2.20 1.56 2.26
C LEU A 35 -2.95 0.48 1.47
N LEU A 36 -3.90 -0.23 2.10
CA LEU A 36 -4.76 -1.20 1.40
C LEU A 36 -5.66 -0.52 0.34
N LYS A 37 -6.10 0.72 0.58
CA LYS A 37 -6.82 1.50 -0.45
C LYS A 37 -5.93 1.81 -1.66
N VAL A 38 -4.67 2.16 -1.42
CA VAL A 38 -3.70 2.36 -2.52
C VAL A 38 -3.44 1.05 -3.25
N LEU A 39 -3.21 -0.03 -2.51
CA LEU A 39 -3.00 -1.37 -3.07
C LEU A 39 -4.15 -1.77 -3.99
N TYR A 40 -5.38 -1.63 -3.52
CA TYR A 40 -6.59 -1.90 -4.29
C TYR A 40 -6.68 -1.00 -5.53
N SER A 41 -6.38 0.29 -5.40
CA SER A 41 -6.40 1.22 -6.54
C SER A 41 -5.36 0.90 -7.61
N LYS A 42 -4.20 0.32 -7.25
CA LYS A 42 -3.10 0.04 -8.18
C LYS A 42 -3.16 -1.37 -8.76
N THR A 43 -3.71 -2.34 -8.01
CA THR A 43 -3.67 -3.76 -8.37
C THR A 43 -5.05 -4.43 -8.46
N GLY A 44 -6.09 -3.82 -7.90
CA GLY A 44 -7.42 -4.43 -7.77
C GLY A 44 -7.56 -5.41 -6.60
N TYR A 45 -6.50 -5.64 -5.81
CA TYR A 45 -6.51 -6.56 -4.67
C TYR A 45 -6.71 -5.84 -3.35
N ASN A 46 -7.55 -6.42 -2.49
CA ASN A 46 -7.84 -5.89 -1.14
C ASN A 46 -6.98 -6.55 -0.05
N SER A 47 -6.12 -7.50 -0.41
CA SER A 47 -5.17 -8.10 0.52
C SER A 47 -3.91 -8.56 -0.20
N ILE A 48 -2.78 -8.56 0.51
CA ILE A 48 -1.53 -9.13 -0.01
C ILE A 48 -1.65 -10.62 -0.29
N LYS A 49 -2.50 -11.37 0.44
CA LYS A 49 -2.69 -12.80 0.16
C LYS A 49 -3.15 -13.05 -1.28
N GLN A 50 -3.96 -12.16 -1.85
CA GLN A 50 -4.39 -12.26 -3.25
C GLN A 50 -3.27 -12.01 -4.28
N LEU A 51 -2.13 -11.44 -3.85
CA LEU A 51 -0.95 -11.25 -4.69
C LEU A 51 0.02 -12.43 -4.63
N GLU A 52 -0.15 -13.33 -3.67
CA GLU A 52 0.70 -14.51 -3.46
C GLU A 52 0.04 -15.81 -3.95
N ASP A 53 -1.24 -15.77 -4.32
CA ASP A 53 -2.02 -16.83 -4.96
C ASP A 53 -2.00 -16.69 -6.49
#